data_AF-A0A0C4E491-F1
#
_entry.id   AF-A0A0C4E491-F1
#
_cell.length_a   1.000
_cell.length_b   1.000
_cell.length_c   1.000
_cell.angle_alpha   90.00
_cell.angle_beta   90.00
_cell.angle_gamma   90.00
#
_symmetry.space_group_name_H-M   'P 1'
#
loop_
_entity.id
_entity.type
_entity.pdbx_description
1 polymer ?
#
loop_
_entity_poly.entity_id
_entity_poly.type
_entity_poly.pdbx_seq_one_letter_code
_entity_poly.pdbx_strand_id
1 'polypeptide(L)'
;MAESGADKPFTSSPATKAAFSNYLKTHPNKCRITPVEREELIGWLANLHAPPSSQKEFSRRNFVRKTFAWDEDGRMLAAVSRNGRENRAVITEDNIIEVVELAHTSNGHAGWDGTWRDVSRSYYGIMRADVIFLPKRCDICGSNPRERP
;
A
#
# COMPACT_ATOMS: atom_id res chain seq x y z
N MET A 1 21.82 -1.00 26.76
CA MET A 1 20.71 -1.47 25.91
C MET A 1 20.15 -0.22 25.28
N ALA A 2 20.59 0.10 24.06
CA ALA A 2 20.11 1.31 23.37
C ALA A 2 18.73 1.00 22.80
N GLU A 3 17.74 1.82 23.14
CA GLU A 3 16.45 1.81 22.50
C GLU A 3 16.68 2.08 21.01
N SER A 4 16.44 1.08 20.17
CA SER A 4 16.33 1.24 18.73
C SER A 4 15.09 2.10 18.46
N GLY A 5 15.25 3.42 18.57
CA GLY A 5 14.23 4.37 18.13
C GLY A 5 13.89 4.02 16.69
N ALA A 6 12.66 3.59 16.45
CA ALA A 6 12.21 3.19 15.12
C ALA A 6 12.54 4.34 14.16
N ASP A 7 13.48 4.10 13.25
CA ASP A 7 13.82 5.08 12.23
C ASP A 7 12.55 5.35 11.42
N LYS A 8 12.19 6.64 11.29
CA LYS A 8 10.96 7.09 10.63
C LYS A 8 11.32 8.13 9.56
N PRO A 9 12.05 7.73 8.52
CA PRO A 9 12.66 8.65 7.56
C PRO A 9 11.63 9.41 6.72
N PHE A 10 10.40 8.91 6.60
CA PHE A 10 9.34 9.49 5.79
C PHE A 10 8.24 10.11 6.65
N THR A 11 7.76 9.40 7.66
CA THR A 11 6.59 9.79 8.43
C THR A 11 6.92 10.84 9.51
N SER A 12 8.17 10.96 9.94
CA SER A 12 8.58 12.03 10.85
C SER A 12 8.79 13.38 10.15
N SER A 13 8.87 13.40 8.81
CA SER A 13 9.07 14.62 8.03
C SER A 13 7.74 15.15 7.46
N PRO A 14 7.21 16.29 7.97
CA PRO A 14 6.00 16.91 7.42
C PRO A 14 6.17 17.30 5.94
N ALA A 15 7.38 17.69 5.54
CA ALA A 15 7.70 18.04 4.16
C ALA A 15 7.60 16.82 3.24
N THR A 16 8.12 15.66 3.66
CA THR A 16 8.01 14.41 2.89
C THR A 16 6.55 13.96 2.79
N LYS A 17 5.78 14.02 3.89
CA LYS A 17 4.33 13.74 3.88
C LYS A 17 3.59 14.65 2.90
N ALA A 18 3.80 15.96 2.96
CA ALA A 18 3.13 16.92 2.09
C ALA A 18 3.51 16.69 0.61
N ALA A 19 4.79 16.47 0.32
CA ALA A 19 5.27 16.18 -1.03
C ALA A 19 4.66 14.87 -1.58
N PHE A 20 4.57 13.83 -0.75
CA PHE A 20 3.98 12.56 -1.16
C PHE A 20 2.47 12.67 -1.38
N SER A 21 1.75 13.35 -0.49
CA SER A 21 0.32 13.64 -0.68
C SER A 21 0.05 14.42 -1.97
N ASN A 22 0.90 15.39 -2.32
CA ASN A 22 0.79 16.09 -3.60
C ASN A 22 1.11 15.17 -4.80
N TYR A 23 2.11 14.32 -4.66
CA TYR A 23 2.45 13.31 -5.67
C TYR A 23 1.28 12.36 -5.95
N LEU A 24 0.60 11.84 -4.92
CA LEU A 24 -0.57 10.97 -5.09
C LEU A 24 -1.69 11.66 -5.87
N LYS A 25 -1.98 12.93 -5.53
CA LYS A 25 -3.01 13.75 -6.22
C LYS A 25 -2.69 14.00 -7.69
N THR A 26 -1.42 14.21 -8.02
CA THR A 26 -0.98 14.56 -9.38
C THR A 26 -0.74 13.33 -10.27
N HIS A 27 -0.67 12.14 -9.70
CA HIS A 27 -0.38 10.89 -10.41
C HIS A 27 -1.43 9.81 -10.11
N PRO A 28 -2.71 10.00 -10.48
CA PRO A 28 -3.77 9.05 -10.15
C PRO A 28 -3.50 7.67 -10.76
N ASN A 29 -3.83 6.60 -10.04
CA ASN A 29 -3.67 5.23 -10.52
C ASN A 29 -4.84 4.35 -10.08
N LYS A 30 -5.45 3.63 -11.03
CA LYS A 30 -6.61 2.75 -10.78
C LYS A 30 -6.36 1.59 -9.81
N CYS A 31 -5.09 1.28 -9.54
CA CYS A 31 -4.74 0.23 -8.59
C CYS A 31 -4.70 0.74 -7.14
N ARG A 32 -4.63 2.07 -6.93
CA ARG A 32 -4.71 2.67 -5.59
C ARG A 32 -6.14 2.65 -5.10
N ILE A 33 -6.28 2.43 -3.80
CA ILE A 33 -7.57 2.33 -3.13
C ILE A 33 -7.69 3.52 -2.17
N THR A 34 -8.70 4.34 -2.36
CA THR A 34 -9.00 5.40 -1.39
C THR A 34 -9.62 4.81 -0.12
N PRO A 35 -9.59 5.51 1.03
CA PRO A 35 -10.30 5.05 2.23
C PRO A 35 -11.79 4.80 1.98
N VAL A 36 -12.44 5.68 1.21
CA VAL A 36 -13.85 5.54 0.85
C VAL A 36 -14.06 4.28 0.01
N GLU A 37 -13.22 4.05 -1.00
CA GLU A 37 -13.31 2.85 -1.83
C GLU A 37 -13.08 1.58 -1.01
N ARG A 38 -12.15 1.57 -0.05
CA ARG A 38 -11.95 0.43 0.85
C ARG A 38 -13.25 0.05 1.57
N GLU A 39 -13.96 1.04 2.13
CA GLU A 39 -15.23 0.79 2.82
C GLU A 39 -16.32 0.28 1.86
N GLU A 40 -16.37 0.80 0.62
CA GLU A 40 -17.28 0.26 -0.42
C GLU A 40 -16.99 -1.22 -0.72
N LEU A 41 -15.72 -1.58 -0.87
CA LEU A 41 -15.29 -2.95 -1.13
C LEU A 41 -15.68 -3.88 0.03
N ILE A 42 -15.42 -3.46 1.26
CA ILE A 42 -15.79 -4.21 2.47
C ILE A 42 -17.30 -4.40 2.53
N GLY A 43 -18.08 -3.34 2.32
CA GLY A 43 -19.54 -3.42 2.33
C GLY A 43 -20.10 -4.42 1.31
N TRP A 44 -19.52 -4.49 0.10
CA TRP A 44 -19.93 -5.47 -0.91
C TRP A 44 -19.50 -6.90 -0.63
N LEU A 45 -18.40 -7.09 0.09
CA LEU A 45 -17.89 -8.41 0.47
C LEU A 45 -18.60 -8.95 1.71
N ALA A 46 -18.94 -8.09 2.67
CA ALA A 46 -19.68 -8.46 3.88
C ALA A 46 -21.18 -8.70 3.61
N ASN A 47 -21.78 -8.01 2.63
CA ASN A 47 -23.19 -8.20 2.27
C ASN A 47 -23.37 -8.69 0.82
N LEU A 48 -23.24 -10.01 0.64
CA LEU A 48 -23.35 -10.63 -0.68
C LEU A 48 -24.78 -10.67 -1.25
N HIS A 49 -25.79 -10.45 -0.42
CA HIS A 49 -27.20 -10.59 -0.78
C HIS A 49 -27.88 -9.28 -1.17
N ALA A 50 -27.28 -8.13 -0.88
CA ALA A 50 -27.82 -6.84 -1.30
C ALA A 50 -27.94 -6.79 -2.83
N PRO A 51 -29.12 -6.47 -3.40
CA PRO A 51 -29.25 -6.34 -4.85
C PRO A 51 -28.42 -5.14 -5.36
N PRO A 52 -27.81 -5.24 -6.55
CA PRO A 52 -27.16 -4.10 -7.18
C PRO A 52 -28.20 -3.07 -7.62
N SER A 53 -27.87 -1.79 -7.53
CA SER A 53 -28.72 -0.70 -8.04
C SER A 53 -28.63 -0.53 -9.56
N SER A 54 -27.60 -1.10 -10.19
CA SER A 54 -27.36 -0.99 -11.64
C SER A 54 -26.51 -2.14 -12.19
N GLN A 55 -26.54 -2.33 -13.51
CA GLN A 55 -25.69 -3.29 -14.22
C GLN A 55 -24.18 -2.98 -14.05
N LYS A 56 -23.84 -1.68 -14.00
CA LYS A 56 -22.46 -1.23 -13.77
C LYS A 56 -21.99 -1.66 -12.39
N GLU A 57 -22.82 -1.48 -11.38
CA GLU A 57 -22.53 -1.93 -10.01
C GLU A 57 -22.43 -3.45 -9.93
N PHE A 58 -23.35 -4.19 -10.55
CA PHE A 58 -23.29 -5.65 -10.59
C PHE A 58 -21.94 -6.15 -11.14
N SER A 59 -21.49 -5.57 -12.25
CA SER A 59 -20.20 -5.90 -12.86
C SER A 59 -19.02 -5.58 -11.95
N ARG A 60 -19.05 -4.41 -11.27
CA ARG A 60 -18.01 -4.00 -10.31
C ARG A 60 -17.97 -4.94 -9.10
N ARG A 61 -19.12 -5.28 -8.51
CA ARG A 61 -19.23 -6.25 -7.40
C ARG A 61 -18.69 -7.64 -7.78
N ASN A 62 -19.01 -8.13 -8.98
CA ASN A 62 -18.48 -9.40 -9.45
C ASN A 62 -16.95 -9.37 -9.63
N PHE A 63 -16.40 -8.27 -10.14
CA PHE A 63 -14.94 -8.09 -10.19
C PHE A 63 -14.33 -8.10 -8.79
N VAL A 64 -14.95 -7.39 -7.83
CA VAL A 64 -14.49 -7.30 -6.44
C VAL A 64 -14.46 -8.69 -5.80
N ARG A 65 -15.52 -9.47 -5.91
CA ARG A 65 -15.59 -10.86 -5.39
C ARG A 65 -14.52 -11.80 -5.96
N LYS A 66 -14.03 -11.52 -7.18
CA LYS A 66 -12.97 -12.31 -7.83
C LYS A 66 -11.56 -11.81 -7.56
N THR A 67 -11.42 -10.63 -6.96
CA THR A 67 -10.14 -9.94 -6.80
C THR A 67 -9.79 -9.72 -5.35
N PHE A 68 -10.78 -9.61 -4.47
CA PHE A 68 -10.62 -9.30 -3.07
C PHE A 68 -11.38 -10.27 -2.18
N ALA A 69 -10.88 -10.45 -0.97
CA ALA A 69 -11.51 -11.18 0.12
C ALA A 69 -11.50 -10.31 1.37
N TRP A 70 -12.58 -10.35 2.14
CA TRP A 70 -12.69 -9.70 3.43
C TRP A 70 -12.64 -10.76 4.52
N ASP A 71 -11.68 -10.62 5.42
CA ASP A 71 -11.57 -11.41 6.64
C ASP A 71 -12.17 -10.58 7.79
N GLU A 72 -13.33 -11.02 8.30
CA GLU A 72 -14.02 -10.36 9.40
C GLU A 72 -13.26 -10.49 10.73
N ASP A 73 -12.61 -11.64 10.96
CA ASP A 73 -11.89 -11.92 12.20
C ASP A 73 -10.62 -11.08 12.29
N GLY A 74 -9.86 -11.04 11.19
CA GLY A 74 -8.65 -10.23 11.08
C GLY A 74 -8.89 -8.75 10.74
N ARG A 75 -10.14 -8.37 10.43
CA ARG A 75 -10.51 -7.06 9.85
C ARG A 75 -9.60 -6.65 8.69
N MET A 76 -9.26 -7.62 7.84
CA MET A 76 -8.27 -7.47 6.79
C MET A 76 -8.91 -7.63 5.42
N LEU A 77 -8.78 -6.59 4.60
CA LEU A 77 -9.09 -6.67 3.18
C LEU A 77 -7.84 -7.15 2.44
N ALA A 78 -7.97 -8.26 1.71
CA ALA A 78 -6.87 -8.88 0.98
C ALA A 78 -7.16 -9.00 -0.51
N ALA A 79 -6.17 -8.72 -1.35
CA ALA A 79 -6.21 -9.03 -2.77
C ALA A 79 -5.84 -10.51 -2.98
N VAL A 80 -6.77 -11.25 -3.60
CA VAL A 80 -6.67 -12.70 -3.81
C VAL A 80 -5.68 -13.00 -4.92
N SER A 81 -4.71 -13.86 -4.62
CA SER A 81 -3.75 -14.36 -5.61
C SER A 81 -4.38 -15.47 -6.47
N ARG A 82 -4.09 -15.44 -7.77
CA ARG A 82 -4.58 -16.45 -8.73
C ARG A 82 -3.59 -17.58 -9.00
N ASN A 83 -2.32 -17.40 -8.64
CA ASN A 83 -1.21 -18.26 -9.11
C ASN A 83 -0.48 -18.96 -7.96
N GLY A 84 -1.20 -19.35 -6.90
CA GLY A 84 -0.62 -20.00 -5.72
C GLY A 84 0.32 -19.11 -4.90
N ARG A 85 0.45 -17.81 -5.24
CA ARG A 85 1.12 -16.83 -4.36
C ARG A 85 0.23 -16.50 -3.17
N GLU A 86 0.81 -15.91 -2.15
CA GLU A 86 0.09 -15.42 -0.98
C GLU A 86 -0.84 -14.26 -1.35
N ASN A 87 -1.92 -14.13 -0.57
CA ASN A 87 -2.81 -12.98 -0.66
C ASN A 87 -2.08 -11.74 -0.15
N ARG A 88 -2.45 -10.57 -0.68
CA ARG A 88 -1.79 -9.31 -0.36
C ARG A 88 -2.71 -8.39 0.41
N ALA A 89 -2.24 -7.81 1.51
CA ALA A 89 -3.03 -6.83 2.25
C ALA A 89 -3.32 -5.60 1.37
N VAL A 90 -4.58 -5.17 1.32
CA VAL A 90 -4.98 -3.98 0.58
C VAL A 90 -4.67 -2.74 1.40
N ILE A 91 -3.84 -1.87 0.84
CA ILE A 91 -3.40 -0.62 1.46
C ILE A 91 -4.11 0.55 0.81
N THR A 92 -4.56 1.48 1.64
CA THR A 92 -5.18 2.72 1.19
C THR A 92 -4.14 3.81 0.96
N GLU A 93 -4.47 4.78 0.11
CA GLU A 93 -3.56 5.86 -0.30
C GLU A 93 -2.88 6.60 0.86
N ASP A 94 -3.63 6.86 1.94
CA ASP A 94 -3.18 7.51 3.17
C ASP A 94 -2.16 6.67 3.95
N ASN A 95 -2.21 5.34 3.83
CA ASN A 95 -1.35 4.40 4.55
C ASN A 95 -0.11 3.99 3.74
N ILE A 96 0.01 4.36 2.47
CA ILE A 96 1.14 3.96 1.61
C ILE A 96 2.48 4.39 2.23
N ILE A 97 2.57 5.61 2.75
CA ILE A 97 3.82 6.13 3.30
C ILE A 97 4.31 5.33 4.51
N GLU A 98 3.40 4.91 5.39
CA GLU A 98 3.72 4.13 6.58
C GLU A 98 4.16 2.72 6.22
N VAL A 99 3.49 2.09 5.26
CA VAL A 99 3.84 0.73 4.81
C VAL A 99 5.18 0.71 4.09
N VAL A 100 5.45 1.70 3.22
CA VAL A 100 6.74 1.80 2.54
C VAL A 100 7.85 2.12 3.54
N GLU A 101 7.60 2.98 4.54
CA GLU A 101 8.54 3.25 5.62
C GLU A 101 8.88 1.98 6.39
N LEU A 102 7.86 1.25 6.85
CA LEU A 102 8.04 0.01 7.59
C LEU A 102 8.85 -1.02 6.78
N ALA A 103 8.51 -1.23 5.52
CA ALA A 103 9.25 -2.17 4.66
C ALA A 103 10.71 -1.73 4.46
N HIS A 104 10.93 -0.42 4.25
CA HIS A 104 12.25 0.15 4.00
C HIS A 104 13.16 0.08 5.23
N THR A 105 12.63 0.32 6.42
CA THR A 105 13.42 0.28 7.66
C THR A 105 13.62 -1.15 8.13
N SER A 106 12.61 -2.03 7.95
CA SER A 106 12.71 -3.45 8.32
C SER A 106 13.72 -4.22 7.50
N ASN A 107 13.98 -3.81 6.25
CA ASN A 107 15.02 -4.43 5.42
C ASN A 107 16.39 -3.73 5.53
N GLY A 108 16.54 -2.82 6.50
CA GLY A 108 17.81 -2.14 6.77
C GLY A 108 18.25 -1.20 5.66
N HIS A 109 17.32 -0.45 5.07
CA HIS A 109 17.61 0.53 4.00
C HIS A 109 18.14 -0.09 2.70
N ALA A 110 17.59 -1.23 2.27
CA ALA A 110 18.03 -1.96 1.06
C ALA A 110 17.70 -1.27 -0.29
N GLY A 111 17.56 0.06 -0.31
CA GLY A 111 17.21 0.86 -1.49
C GLY A 111 15.78 0.61 -2.00
N TRP A 112 15.42 1.23 -3.13
CA TRP A 112 14.08 1.06 -3.71
C TRP A 112 13.82 -0.37 -4.18
N ASP A 113 14.84 -1.15 -4.54
CA ASP A 113 14.67 -2.48 -5.15
C ASP A 113 14.45 -3.55 -4.09
N GLY A 114 15.15 -3.47 -2.96
CA GLY A 114 14.82 -4.24 -1.77
C GLY A 114 13.42 -3.91 -1.28
N THR A 115 13.15 -2.62 -1.07
CA THR A 115 11.84 -2.16 -0.57
C THR A 115 10.70 -2.57 -1.50
N TRP A 116 10.85 -2.46 -2.82
CA TRP A 116 9.82 -2.85 -3.77
C TRP A 116 9.56 -4.37 -3.75
N ARG A 117 10.60 -5.18 -3.58
CA ARG A 117 10.47 -6.63 -3.50
C ARG A 117 9.61 -7.04 -2.33
N ASP A 118 9.82 -6.44 -1.17
CA ASP A 118 9.06 -6.73 0.05
C ASP A 118 7.62 -6.19 -0.08
N VAL A 119 7.48 -4.95 -0.54
CA VAL A 119 6.18 -4.31 -0.71
C VAL A 119 5.29 -5.05 -1.71
N SER A 120 5.83 -5.37 -2.90
CA SER A 120 5.05 -5.99 -3.98
C SER A 120 4.58 -7.40 -3.69
N ARG A 121 5.28 -8.11 -2.78
CA ARG A 121 4.91 -9.45 -2.31
C ARG A 121 3.77 -9.42 -1.31
N SER A 122 3.75 -8.45 -0.41
CA SER A 122 2.83 -8.45 0.74
C SER A 122 1.64 -7.50 0.60
N TYR A 123 1.74 -6.48 -0.27
CA TYR A 123 0.74 -5.41 -0.32
C TYR A 123 0.17 -5.18 -1.72
N TYR A 124 -1.12 -4.83 -1.75
CA TYR A 124 -1.84 -4.35 -2.92
C TYR A 124 -2.16 -2.87 -2.73
N GLY A 125 -2.13 -2.09 -3.81
CA GLY A 125 -2.40 -0.64 -3.78
C GLY A 125 -1.16 0.24 -3.82
N ILE A 126 0.03 -0.32 -3.64
CA ILE A 126 1.31 0.41 -3.70
C ILE A 126 2.00 0.17 -5.04
N MET A 127 2.42 1.25 -5.70
CA MET A 127 3.09 1.23 -6.99
C MET A 127 4.60 1.29 -6.82
N ARG A 128 5.34 0.72 -7.78
CA ARG A 128 6.81 0.83 -7.79
C ARG A 128 7.27 2.29 -7.80
N ALA A 129 6.53 3.17 -8.47
CA ALA A 129 6.82 4.60 -8.49
C ALA A 129 6.72 5.25 -7.09
N ASP A 130 5.79 4.79 -6.24
CA ASP A 130 5.67 5.25 -4.85
C ASP A 130 6.93 4.87 -4.06
N VAL A 131 7.40 3.64 -4.25
CA VAL A 131 8.61 3.09 -3.63
C VAL A 131 9.91 3.65 -4.24
N ILE A 132 9.86 4.27 -5.42
CA ILE A 132 11.00 5.06 -5.92
C ILE A 132 10.98 6.46 -5.32
N PHE A 133 9.79 7.04 -5.11
CA PHE A 133 9.63 8.40 -4.61
C PHE A 133 10.13 8.55 -3.17
N LEU A 134 9.79 7.61 -2.29
CA LEU A 134 10.04 7.75 -0.85
C LEU A 134 11.52 7.51 -0.45
N PRO A 135 12.19 6.40 -0.80
CA PRO A 135 13.58 6.13 -0.42
C PRO A 135 14.59 7.14 -0.96
N LYS A 136 14.30 7.82 -2.08
CA LYS A 136 15.10 8.96 -2.56
C LYS A 136 15.19 10.12 -1.56
N ARG A 137 14.30 10.15 -0.57
CA ARG A 137 14.20 11.17 0.49
C ARG A 137 14.58 10.61 1.85
N CYS A 138 15.17 9.41 1.90
CA CYS A 138 15.75 8.88 3.13
C CYS A 138 17.16 9.46 3.31
N ASP A 139 17.39 10.17 4.42
CA ASP A 139 18.68 10.79 4.72
C ASP A 139 19.79 9.75 4.93
N ILE A 140 19.45 8.57 5.45
CA ILE A 140 20.39 7.45 5.63
C ILE A 140 20.86 6.92 4.27
N CYS A 141 19.93 6.62 3.36
CA CYS A 141 20.26 6.17 2.00
C CYS A 141 21.00 7.25 1.20
N GLY A 142 20.65 8.53 1.39
CA GLY A 142 21.34 9.65 0.74
C GLY A 142 22.79 9.80 1.19
N SER A 143 23.08 9.47 2.45
CA SER A 143 24.40 9.60 3.06
C SER A 143 25.31 8.39 2.80
N ASN A 144 24.75 7.22 2.49
CA ASN A 144 25.52 5.97 2.29
C ASN A 144 25.74 5.64 0.80
N PRO A 145 26.98 5.77 0.27
CA PRO A 145 27.25 5.57 -1.17
C PRO A 145 27.04 4.14 -1.69
N ARG A 146 26.98 3.13 -0.81
CA ARG A 146 26.72 1.72 -1.20
C ARG A 146 25.25 1.43 -1.48
N GLU A 147 24.37 2.31 -1.04
CA GLU A 147 22.90 2.20 -1.14
C GLU A 147 22.31 3.35 -1.95
N ARG A 148 23.17 4.07 -2.69
CA ARG A 148 22.76 5.16 -3.56
C ARG A 148 21.78 4.64 -4.61
N PRO A 149 20.63 5.32 -4.79
CA PRO A 149 19.67 5.02 -5.84
C PRO A 149 20.28 5.17 -7.24
#